data_AF-A0A0M0KJF1-F1
#
_entry.id   AF-A0A0M0KJF1-F1
#
_cell.length_a   1.000
_cell.length_b   1.000
_cell.length_c   1.000
_cell.angle_alpha   90.00
_cell.angle_beta   90.00
_cell.angle_gamma   90.00
#
_symmetry.space_group_name_H-M   'P 1'
#
loop_
_entity.id
_entity.type
_entity.pdbx_description
1 polymer ?
#
loop_
_entity_poly.entity_id
_entity_poly.type
_entity_poly.pdbx_seq_one_letter_code
_entity_poly.pdbx_strand_id
1 'polypeptide(L)'
;MFDIKNYATFEKIKPINKGWSSDKKYYIETVTNEKMLLRIADISEYDKKKCEFKTMKRLAECGIPMSFPIDFGICNNGQNTSGTRRVLNKL
;
A
#
# COMPACT_ATOMS: atom_id res chain seq x y z
N MET A 1 8.10 2.55 10.65
CA MET A 1 7.08 3.18 9.79
C MET A 1 7.62 4.42 9.08
N PHE A 2 8.51 5.20 9.69
CA PHE A 2 9.27 6.27 9.02
C PHE A 2 10.09 5.81 7.80
N ASP A 3 10.34 4.50 7.70
CA ASP A 3 11.06 3.84 6.61
C ASP A 3 10.17 3.46 5.42
N ILE A 4 8.87 3.76 5.48
CA ILE A 4 7.98 3.64 4.31
C ILE A 4 8.26 4.80 3.37
N LYS A 5 8.46 4.49 2.08
CA LYS A 5 8.69 5.51 1.07
C LYS A 5 7.55 6.53 1.04
N ASN A 6 7.91 7.81 0.89
CA ASN A 6 7.01 8.96 0.92
C ASN A 6 6.31 9.21 2.27
N TYR A 7 6.74 8.56 3.37
CA TYR A 7 6.13 8.80 4.68
C TYR A 7 6.11 10.29 5.07
N ALA A 8 7.14 11.06 4.71
CA ALA A 8 7.23 12.50 4.97
C ALA A 8 6.13 13.32 4.28
N THR A 9 5.45 12.79 3.27
CA THR A 9 4.33 13.48 2.59
C THR A 9 2.97 13.10 3.18
N PHE A 10 2.92 12.18 4.16
CA PHE A 10 1.66 11.71 4.73
C PHE A 10 1.15 12.74 5.74
N GLU A 11 0.05 13.39 5.39
CA GLU A 11 -0.61 14.38 6.25
C GLU A 11 -1.57 13.70 7.23
N LYS A 12 -2.21 12.61 6.79
CA LYS A 12 -3.22 11.89 7.58
C LYS A 12 -3.09 10.40 7.41
N ILE A 13 -3.15 9.68 8.51
CA ILE A 13 -3.04 8.22 8.56
C ILE A 13 -4.19 7.70 9.42
N LYS A 14 -5.10 6.90 8.84
CA LYS A 14 -6.25 6.31 9.56
C LYS A 14 -6.27 4.80 9.40
N PRO A 15 -6.33 4.00 10.48
CA PRO A 15 -6.48 2.55 10.35
C PRO A 15 -7.84 2.19 9.74
N ILE A 16 -7.85 1.12 8.94
CA ILE A 16 -9.06 0.54 8.32
C ILE A 16 -9.24 -0.88 8.86
N ASN A 17 -10.21 -1.06 9.74
CA ASN A 17 -10.52 -2.36 10.35
C ASN A 17 -11.62 -3.11 9.56
N LYS A 18 -11.55 -3.09 8.23
CA LYS A 18 -12.54 -3.72 7.34
C LYS A 18 -11.87 -4.67 6.34
N GLY A 19 -12.62 -5.70 5.92
CA GLY A 19 -12.24 -6.67 4.90
C GLY A 19 -11.54 -7.93 5.42
N TRP A 20 -11.34 -8.91 4.53
CA TRP A 20 -10.96 -10.29 4.85
C TRP A 20 -9.46 -10.54 5.05
N SER A 21 -8.61 -9.62 4.58
CA SER A 21 -7.15 -9.76 4.71
C SER A 21 -6.71 -9.42 6.14
N SER A 22 -5.80 -10.24 6.67
CA SER A 22 -5.09 -10.10 7.95
C SER A 22 -4.13 -8.90 7.98
N ASP A 23 -3.88 -8.26 6.84
CA ASP A 23 -3.02 -7.10 6.74
C ASP A 23 -3.55 -5.94 7.59
N LYS A 24 -2.61 -5.21 8.22
CA LYS A 24 -2.92 -3.89 8.76
C LYS A 24 -3.11 -2.93 7.59
N LYS A 25 -4.26 -2.28 7.52
CA LYS A 25 -4.63 -1.37 6.43
C LYS A 25 -4.73 0.05 6.97
N TYR A 26 -4.22 1.00 6.21
CA TYR A 26 -4.27 2.41 6.55
C TYR A 26 -4.73 3.21 5.33
N TYR A 27 -5.70 4.09 5.56
CA TYR A 27 -5.99 5.19 4.65
C TYR A 27 -4.97 6.31 4.86
N ILE A 28 -4.41 6.80 3.77
CA ILE A 28 -3.45 7.90 3.76
C ILE A 28 -4.01 9.05 2.92
N GLU A 29 -3.98 10.27 3.45
CA GLU A 29 -4.05 11.51 2.66
C GLU A 29 -2.65 12.15 2.70
N THR A 30 -2.13 12.49 1.53
CA THR A 30 -0.85 13.19 1.41
C THR A 30 -1.04 14.70 1.39
N VAL A 31 0.02 15.46 1.61
CA VAL A 31 0.04 16.94 1.51
C VAL A 31 -0.39 17.46 0.13
N THR A 32 -0.33 16.62 -0.91
CA THR A 32 -0.82 16.95 -2.27
C THR A 32 -2.27 16.50 -2.51
N ASN A 33 -3.00 16.15 -1.45
CA ASN A 33 -4.37 15.60 -1.48
C ASN A 33 -4.52 14.27 -2.24
N GLU A 34 -3.43 13.54 -2.50
CA GLU A 34 -3.54 12.18 -3.02
C GLU A 34 -4.04 11.22 -1.93
N LYS A 35 -4.97 10.35 -2.33
CA LYS A 35 -5.60 9.33 -1.47
C LYS A 35 -5.00 7.96 -1.75
N MET A 36 -4.46 7.32 -0.73
CA MET A 36 -3.76 6.04 -0.86
C MET A 36 -4.26 5.02 0.16
N LEU A 37 -4.11 3.74 -0.20
CA LEU A 37 -4.24 2.61 0.69
C LEU A 37 -2.85 2.03 0.95
N LEU A 38 -2.43 2.08 2.20
CA LEU A 38 -1.21 1.42 2.68
C LEU A 38 -1.59 0.10 3.34
N ARG A 39 -0.91 -0.98 2.97
CA ARG A 39 -1.01 -2.30 3.58
C ARG A 39 0.32 -2.67 4.22
N ILE A 40 0.29 -3.20 5.43
CA ILE A 40 1.44 -3.74 6.15
C ILE A 40 1.13 -5.19 6.49
N ALA A 41 2.04 -6.09 6.11
CA ALA A 41 1.98 -7.51 6.43
C ALA A 41 3.27 -7.97 7.10
N ASP A 42 3.23 -9.15 7.71
CA ASP A 42 4.42 -9.80 8.24
C ASP A 42 5.45 -10.06 7.13
N ILE A 43 6.74 -10.02 7.47
CA ILE A 43 7.79 -10.26 6.49
C ILE A 43 7.73 -11.67 5.86
N SER A 44 7.18 -12.65 6.57
CA SER A 44 6.94 -14.00 6.03
C SER A 44 6.07 -14.01 4.76
N GLU A 45 5.24 -12.97 4.54
CA GLU A 45 4.43 -12.84 3.33
C GLU A 45 5.14 -12.10 2.17
N TYR A 46 6.41 -11.72 2.32
CA TYR A 46 7.12 -10.85 1.38
C TYR A 46 7.02 -11.33 -0.09
N ASP A 47 7.38 -12.58 -0.38
CA ASP A 47 7.40 -13.08 -1.77
C ASP A 47 6.01 -13.13 -2.39
N LYS A 48 5.01 -13.54 -1.59
CA LYS A 48 3.60 -13.54 -2.01
C LYS A 48 3.13 -12.14 -2.36
N LYS A 49 3.40 -11.15 -1.49
CA LYS A 49 3.00 -9.75 -1.71
C LYS A 49 3.78 -9.10 -2.85
N LYS A 50 5.04 -9.49 -3.06
CA LYS A 50 5.86 -9.05 -4.19
C LYS A 50 5.30 -9.55 -5.51
N CYS A 51 4.84 -10.80 -5.56
CA CYS A 51 4.14 -11.35 -6.71
C CYS A 51 2.82 -10.62 -6.96
N GLU A 52 2.01 -10.39 -5.92
CA GLU A 52 0.76 -9.60 -6.00
C GLU A 52 1.02 -8.21 -6.60
N PHE A 53 2.02 -7.49 -6.08
CA PHE A 53 2.41 -6.17 -6.56
C PHE A 53 2.81 -6.18 -8.05
N LYS A 54 3.67 -7.12 -8.46
CA LYS A 54 4.11 -7.24 -9.87
C LYS A 54 2.94 -7.53 -10.80
N THR A 55 2.05 -8.44 -10.41
CA THR A 55 0.86 -8.78 -11.20
C THR A 55 -0.06 -7.59 -11.33
N MET A 56 -0.36 -6.90 -10.23
CA MET A 56 -1.17 -5.69 -10.24
C MET A 56 -0.57 -4.58 -11.10
N LYS A 57 0.76 -4.41 -11.07
CA LYS A 57 1.45 -3.40 -11.85
C LYS A 57 1.25 -3.64 -13.35
N ARG A 58 1.44 -4.89 -13.80
CA ARG A 58 1.17 -5.28 -15.20
C ARG A 58 -0.28 -5.02 -15.60
N LEU A 59 -1.24 -5.40 -14.75
CA LEU A 59 -2.66 -5.19 -15.01
C LEU A 59 -3.02 -3.70 -15.11
N ALA A 60 -2.46 -2.87 -14.23
CA ALA A 60 -2.65 -1.43 -14.26
C ALA A 60 -2.03 -0.79 -15.52
N GLU A 61 -0.84 -1.24 -15.94
CA GLU A 61 -0.18 -0.82 -17.18
C GLU A 61 -0.97 -1.24 -18.43
N CYS A 62 -1.75 -2.32 -18.36
CA CYS A 62 -2.70 -2.72 -19.40
C CYS A 62 -3.97 -1.84 -19.46
N GLY A 63 -4.07 -0.78 -18.65
CA GLY A 63 -5.20 0.13 -18.67
C GLY A 63 -6.46 -0.38 -17.96
N ILE A 64 -6.35 -1.47 -17.18
CA ILE A 64 -7.47 -1.96 -16.39
C ILE A 64 -7.79 -0.92 -15.30
N PRO A 65 -9.05 -0.47 -15.18
CA PRO A 65 -9.43 0.50 -14.15
C PRO A 65 -9.38 -0.16 -12.77
N MET A 66 -8.28 0.07 -12.06
CA MET A 66 -8.02 -0.52 -10.74
C MET A 66 -7.19 0.43 -9.85
N SER A 67 -7.14 0.13 -8.54
CA SER A 67 -6.24 0.85 -7.64
C SER A 67 -4.79 0.70 -8.11
N PHE A 68 -4.14 1.83 -8.41
CA PHE A 68 -2.83 1.83 -9.05
C PHE A 68 -1.75 1.48 -8.03
N PRO A 69 -0.96 0.41 -8.21
CA PRO A 69 0.13 0.08 -7.29
C PRO A 69 1.24 1.12 -7.42
N ILE A 70 1.53 1.85 -6.33
CA ILE A 70 2.53 2.93 -6.32
C ILE A 70 3.90 2.38 -5.92
N ASP A 71 3.96 1.67 -4.78
CA ASP A 71 5.23 1.25 -4.21
C ASP A 71 5.08 -0.04 -3.40
N PHE A 72 6.18 -0.76 -3.24
CA PHE A 72 6.28 -1.98 -2.47
C PHE A 72 7.69 -2.11 -1.90
N GLY A 73 7.80 -2.46 -0.62
CA GLY A 73 9.10 -2.54 0.04
C GLY A 73 9.05 -3.11 1.45
N ILE A 74 10.22 -3.38 2.00
CA ILE A 74 10.39 -3.83 3.37
C ILE A 74 10.32 -2.62 4.31
N CYS A 75 9.71 -2.78 5.48
CA CYS A 75 9.66 -1.75 6.50
C CYS A 75 9.74 -2.35 7.91
N ASN A 76 9.71 -1.48 8.91
CA ASN A 76 9.85 -1.81 10.32
C ASN A 76 11.14 -2.61 10.61
N ASN A 77 12.28 -2.10 10.14
CA ASN A 77 13.59 -2.73 10.30
C ASN A 77 13.65 -4.19 9.83
N GLY A 78 12.96 -4.53 8.73
CA GLY A 78 12.98 -5.88 8.18
C GLY A 78 11.87 -6.80 8.68
N GLN A 79 11.05 -6.37 9.65
CA GLN A 79 10.02 -7.22 10.25
C GLN A 79 8.72 -7.24 9.44
N ASN A 80 8.53 -6.29 8.52
CA ASN A 80 7.30 -6.18 7.76
C ASN A 80 7.56 -5.91 6.27
N THR A 81 6.55 -6.20 5.48
CA THR A 81 6.45 -5.75 4.09
C THR A 81 5.29 -4.78 3.95
N SER A 82 5.50 -3.74 3.14
CA SER A 82 4.54 -2.67 2.87
C SER A 82 4.19 -2.63 1.39
N GLY A 83 2.92 -2.34 1.10
CA GLY A 83 2.45 -2.10 -0.25
C GLY A 83 1.50 -0.90 -0.26
N THR A 84 1.78 0.06 -1.13
CA THR A 84 1.01 1.31 -1.23
C THR A 84 0.35 1.40 -2.60
N ARG A 85 -0.92 1.80 -2.62
CA ARG A 85 -1.73 1.87 -3.84
C ARG A 85 -2.54 3.16 -3.84
N ARG A 86 -2.65 3.81 -5.00
CA ARG A 86 -3.57 4.95 -5.18
C ARG A 86 -4.99 4.44 -5.31
N VAL A 87 -5.91 5.07 -4.59
CA VAL A 87 -7.33 4.69 -4.67
C VAL A 87 -7.99 5.49 -5.79
N LEU A 88 -8.68 4.80 -6.70
CA LEU A 88 -9.55 5.43 -7.69
C LEU A 88 -10.90 5.72 -7.03
N ASN A 89 -11.07 6.91 -6.45
CA ASN A 89 -12.36 7.47 -6.00
C ASN A 89 -13.34 6.48 -5.32
N LYS A 90 -12.97 5.93 -4.16
CA LYS A 90 -13.89 5.48 -3.07
C LYS A 90 -13.08 4.84 -1.93
N LEU A 91 -13.18 5.42 -0.74
CA LEU A 91 -13.02 4.73 0.54
C LEU A 91 -14.26 5.01 1.38
#